data_AF-A0A8H7L8A1-F1
#
_entry.id   AF-A0A8H7L8A1-F1
#
_cell.length_a   1.000
_cell.length_b   1.000
_cell.length_c   1.000
_cell.angle_alpha   90.00
_cell.angle_beta   90.00
_cell.angle_gamma   90.00
#
_symmetry.space_group_name_H-M   'P 1'
#
loop_
_entity.id
_entity.type
_entity.pdbx_description
1 polymer ?
#
loop_
_entity_poly.entity_id
_entity_poly.type
_entity_poly.pdbx_seq_one_letter_code
_entity_poly.pdbx_strand_id
1 'polypeptide(L)'
;MDSSRSDDRCLDQGLGAKVGVRDYELARENTSVPPFAPEHATFLASKTVNSPDFTHESSKALGNTPWHRSFREDDLVENNLPSETTLLTAVDFYYDHLHPNHMLLPSKKDFLKWFLPSSESSIYHAILANVCARRKLPIDERELIWIEKALKFSDNLNDFGMLLCYTLCCRTSAVKDDLKKNAQFTTEVFNIVESNRYVEILRLKRGELNRRKTYEKECILRVVWALWCGILLVRLNSGHPYSLPEDVTEHDSLRTMSFVELSSKLPLPLSSDGFIELDDTRRLTLEEFRNNKLDDMNFVTKAMLILRDTLDKISSGTLVEEDLSVDSDFERRLSSSTYESKDNVVTLSRPHVKANFVLRFAKLTRGLHFVKDVMIFHHLIGLKPTEDGDDASSIAPRTINYVKALSGSDLINIEQIESQVIAMSDFQWSCALYSLTELAEMSKILFLHVGEESERKLRVRYDRSPEVKDGSGHNDNVEHVLLEGSELLDWCLSLLIGVIPSFIVLGCFVKLNRHPGKIEVEFLRSSPSKSIFLPMTLESDVTEVFDRKWLVACFEKVAYVLKARLQCGATAQTATVTNIHRVGHFMEEIVQRLG
;
A
#
# COMPACT_ATOMS: atom_id res chain seq x y z
N MET A 1 33.78 55.65 -26.61
CA MET A 1 34.38 55.06 -27.81
C MET A 1 33.35 54.07 -28.31
N ASP A 2 32.29 54.60 -28.92
CA ASP A 2 32.13 54.79 -30.38
C ASP A 2 31.72 53.46 -31.02
N SER A 3 30.69 53.31 -31.86
CA SER A 3 29.70 54.21 -32.47
C SER A 3 28.76 53.28 -33.26
N SER A 4 27.47 53.20 -32.96
CA SER A 4 26.34 53.73 -33.76
C SER A 4 26.30 53.44 -35.27
N ARG A 5 25.11 52.99 -35.74
CA ARG A 5 24.40 53.20 -37.03
C ARG A 5 23.92 51.88 -37.65
N SER A 6 22.71 51.72 -38.18
CA SER A 6 21.60 52.65 -38.50
C SER A 6 20.37 51.85 -38.99
N ASP A 7 19.16 52.31 -38.63
CA ASP A 7 17.96 52.62 -39.47
C ASP A 7 17.54 51.67 -40.63
N ASP A 8 16.29 51.52 -41.08
CA ASP A 8 14.94 51.99 -40.74
C ASP A 8 13.95 51.15 -41.60
N ARG A 9 12.78 50.86 -41.03
CA ARG A 9 11.38 50.83 -41.55
C ARG A 9 10.96 50.48 -43.00
N CYS A 10 9.89 49.66 -43.02
CA CYS A 10 8.61 49.70 -43.77
C CYS A 10 8.54 49.40 -45.29
N LEU A 11 7.72 48.40 -45.66
CA LEU A 11 6.44 48.59 -46.39
C LEU A 11 5.59 47.30 -46.50
N ASP A 12 4.28 47.51 -46.46
CA ASP A 12 3.13 46.59 -46.60
C ASP A 12 3.07 45.83 -47.96
N GLN A 13 2.45 44.63 -47.96
CA GLN A 13 1.22 44.27 -48.72
C GLN A 13 0.99 42.74 -48.86
N GLY A 14 -0.11 42.24 -48.29
CA GLY A 14 -1.16 41.49 -49.04
C GLY A 14 -1.11 39.97 -49.26
N LEU A 15 -2.21 39.31 -48.84
CA LEU A 15 -2.80 38.01 -49.29
C LEU A 15 -2.09 36.74 -48.78
N GLY A 16 -2.70 35.75 -48.11
CA GLY A 16 -4.09 35.40 -47.83
C GLY A 16 -4.23 33.88 -47.90
N ALA A 17 -4.52 33.18 -46.80
CA ALA A 17 -5.23 31.89 -46.76
C ALA A 17 -5.44 31.41 -45.32
N LYS A 18 -6.70 31.08 -45.02
CA LYS A 18 -7.24 30.59 -43.75
C LYS A 18 -6.89 29.12 -43.50
N VAL A 19 -6.52 28.75 -42.27
CA VAL A 19 -7.05 27.57 -41.57
C VAL A 19 -7.16 27.93 -40.08
N GLY A 20 -8.35 27.79 -39.52
CA GLY A 20 -8.72 28.30 -38.20
C GLY A 20 -8.21 27.44 -37.04
N VAL A 21 -7.49 28.09 -36.13
CA VAL A 21 -7.40 27.72 -34.72
C VAL A 21 -8.36 28.65 -33.98
N ARG A 22 -9.28 28.10 -33.19
CA ARG A 22 -10.04 28.88 -32.21
C ARG A 22 -9.57 28.47 -30.83
N ASP A 23 -8.66 29.29 -30.31
CA ASP A 23 -8.44 29.47 -28.90
C ASP A 23 -9.71 30.04 -28.25
N TYR A 24 -10.07 29.54 -27.07
CA TYR A 24 -10.98 30.22 -26.16
C TYR A 24 -10.20 30.54 -24.89
N GLU A 25 -9.61 31.74 -24.86
CA GLU A 25 -9.17 32.39 -23.63
C GLU A 25 -10.38 33.04 -22.92
N LEU A 26 -10.55 32.66 -21.66
CA LEU A 26 -10.83 33.50 -20.50
C LEU A 26 -11.63 34.81 -20.72
N ALA A 27 -12.92 34.74 -20.39
CA ALA A 27 -13.66 35.90 -19.88
C ALA A 27 -13.79 35.77 -18.35
N ARG A 28 -12.90 36.47 -17.63
CA ARG A 28 -13.12 36.88 -16.23
C ARG A 28 -14.11 38.03 -16.24
N GLU A 29 -15.36 37.79 -15.84
CA GLU A 29 -16.23 38.86 -15.33
C GLU A 29 -16.89 38.43 -14.02
N ASN A 30 -16.74 39.32 -13.05
CA ASN A 30 -17.27 39.24 -11.69
C ASN A 30 -18.76 38.89 -11.68
N THR A 31 -19.10 37.70 -11.18
CA THR A 31 -20.40 37.46 -10.57
C THR A 31 -20.16 36.93 -9.17
N SER A 32 -20.55 37.75 -8.19
CA SER A 32 -20.67 37.39 -6.79
C SER A 32 -21.44 36.08 -6.66
N VAL A 33 -20.75 35.02 -6.21
CA VAL A 33 -21.38 33.76 -5.82
C VAL A 33 -22.37 34.08 -4.69
N PRO A 34 -23.67 33.80 -4.85
CA PRO A 34 -24.60 33.94 -3.74
C PRO A 34 -24.25 32.90 -2.67
N PRO A 35 -24.37 33.23 -1.37
CA PRO A 35 -24.17 32.25 -0.31
C PRO A 35 -25.29 31.22 -0.42
N PHE A 36 -25.01 30.04 -0.97
CA PHE A 36 -25.94 28.94 -0.92
C PHE A 36 -26.04 28.46 0.52
N ALA A 37 -27.22 28.69 1.11
CA ALA A 37 -27.61 28.21 2.41
C ALA A 37 -27.64 26.66 2.45
N PRO A 38 -27.31 26.04 3.59
CA PRO A 38 -27.24 24.59 3.73
C PRO A 38 -28.64 24.00 3.92
N GLU A 39 -29.40 23.87 2.85
CA GLU A 39 -30.65 23.10 2.85
C GLU A 39 -30.50 21.88 1.96
N HIS A 40 -29.72 20.87 2.37
CA HIS A 40 -29.87 19.46 1.95
C HIS A 40 -28.99 18.52 2.79
N ALA A 41 -28.98 18.69 4.12
CA ALA A 41 -28.63 17.60 5.03
C ALA A 41 -29.84 16.65 5.15
N THR A 42 -30.23 16.00 4.05
CA THR A 42 -31.41 15.10 4.01
C THR A 42 -31.01 13.68 4.43
N PHE A 43 -30.39 13.53 5.60
CA PHE A 43 -30.01 12.22 6.17
C PHE A 43 -31.20 11.44 6.76
N LEU A 44 -32.41 12.03 6.79
CA LEU A 44 -33.54 11.52 7.59
C LEU A 44 -34.88 11.28 6.87
N ALA A 45 -34.96 11.29 5.54
CA ALA A 45 -36.23 10.93 4.88
C ALA A 45 -36.05 10.28 3.51
N SER A 46 -35.81 8.96 3.47
CA SER A 46 -36.22 8.15 2.33
C SER A 46 -37.42 7.30 2.73
N LYS A 47 -38.56 7.58 2.09
CA LYS A 47 -39.80 6.83 2.22
C LYS A 47 -39.54 5.38 1.79
N THR A 48 -39.85 4.45 2.67
CA THR A 48 -39.99 3.02 2.37
C THR A 48 -41.01 2.85 1.23
N VAL A 49 -40.55 2.43 0.06
CA VAL A 49 -41.44 1.88 -0.98
C VAL A 49 -41.72 0.43 -0.63
N ASN A 50 -43.01 0.11 -0.55
CA ASN A 50 -43.57 -1.15 -0.10
C ASN A 50 -42.94 -2.36 -0.81
N SER A 51 -42.49 -3.35 -0.02
CA SER A 51 -42.22 -4.69 -0.53
C SER A 51 -43.55 -5.41 -0.76
N PRO A 52 -43.81 -6.04 -1.92
CA PRO A 52 -44.98 -6.88 -2.08
C PRO A 52 -44.74 -8.25 -1.42
N ASP A 53 -45.80 -8.74 -0.79
CA ASP A 53 -45.91 -10.05 -0.14
C ASP A 53 -46.20 -11.16 -1.19
N PHE A 54 -46.19 -12.42 -0.74
CA PHE A 54 -46.75 -13.66 -1.35
C PHE A 54 -45.77 -14.78 -1.80
N THR A 55 -45.66 -15.77 -0.90
CA THR A 55 -45.83 -17.24 -0.99
C THR A 55 -45.68 -18.02 -2.33
N HIS A 56 -44.77 -19.02 -2.28
CA HIS A 56 -44.74 -20.40 -2.87
C HIS A 56 -45.23 -20.63 -4.34
N GLU A 57 -44.56 -21.36 -5.25
CA GLU A 57 -44.11 -22.76 -5.13
C GLU A 57 -43.23 -23.23 -6.34
N SER A 58 -42.20 -24.05 -6.06
CA SER A 58 -41.61 -25.15 -6.87
C SER A 58 -41.22 -24.93 -8.37
N SER A 59 -39.94 -25.05 -8.76
CA SER A 59 -39.34 -26.38 -9.02
C SER A 59 -37.80 -26.39 -9.23
N LYS A 60 -37.17 -27.33 -8.49
CA LYS A 60 -35.94 -28.13 -8.71
C LYS A 60 -34.62 -27.53 -9.26
N ALA A 61 -33.70 -27.41 -8.29
CA ALA A 61 -32.32 -27.95 -8.28
C ALA A 61 -31.21 -27.22 -9.06
N LEU A 62 -30.74 -26.11 -8.48
CA LEU A 62 -29.31 -25.85 -8.24
C LEU A 62 -29.18 -25.53 -6.73
N GLY A 63 -28.04 -25.85 -6.10
CA GLY A 63 -27.84 -25.71 -4.65
C GLY A 63 -28.10 -24.29 -4.15
N ASN A 64 -29.30 -24.06 -3.61
CA ASN A 64 -29.74 -22.80 -3.04
C ASN A 64 -29.06 -22.56 -1.70
N THR A 65 -28.16 -21.56 -1.65
CA THR A 65 -28.07 -20.76 -0.43
C THR A 65 -29.32 -19.86 -0.36
N PRO A 66 -30.01 -19.74 0.80
CA PRO A 66 -31.38 -19.16 0.87
C PRO A 66 -31.46 -17.63 0.65
N TRP A 67 -30.38 -16.99 0.18
CA TRP A 67 -30.23 -15.54 0.17
C TRP A 67 -30.17 -14.94 -1.24
N HIS A 68 -30.25 -15.77 -2.29
CA HIS A 68 -30.10 -15.32 -3.67
C HIS A 68 -31.44 -14.87 -4.26
N ARG A 69 -31.65 -13.56 -4.38
CA ARG A 69 -32.61 -13.01 -5.34
C ARG A 69 -31.91 -13.05 -6.70
N SER A 70 -32.41 -13.82 -7.67
CA SER A 70 -31.85 -13.80 -9.02
C SER A 70 -31.95 -12.38 -9.59
N PHE A 71 -30.84 -11.89 -10.15
CA PHE A 71 -30.79 -10.61 -10.84
C PHE A 71 -31.61 -10.69 -12.12
N ARG A 72 -32.35 -9.62 -12.42
CA ARG A 72 -33.09 -9.56 -13.67
C ARG A 72 -32.11 -9.32 -14.81
N GLU A 73 -32.20 -10.11 -15.87
CA GLU A 73 -31.31 -9.98 -17.03
C GLU A 73 -31.41 -8.59 -17.67
N ASP A 74 -32.62 -8.01 -17.72
CA ASP A 74 -32.85 -6.65 -18.23
C ASP A 74 -32.03 -5.61 -17.44
N ASP A 75 -32.00 -5.72 -16.10
CA ASP A 75 -31.23 -4.80 -15.25
C ASP A 75 -29.72 -4.92 -15.56
N LEU A 76 -29.23 -6.12 -15.85
CA LEU A 76 -27.81 -6.34 -16.17
C LEU A 76 -27.45 -5.72 -17.53
N VAL A 77 -28.30 -5.95 -18.55
CA VAL A 77 -28.09 -5.45 -19.91
C VAL A 77 -28.14 -3.91 -19.93
N GLU A 78 -29.16 -3.30 -19.33
CA GLU A 78 -29.32 -1.84 -19.26
C GLU A 78 -28.11 -1.17 -18.58
N ASN A 79 -27.52 -1.83 -17.59
CA ASN A 79 -26.38 -1.33 -16.84
C ASN A 79 -25.01 -1.76 -17.39
N ASN A 80 -24.96 -2.36 -18.59
CA ASN A 80 -23.73 -2.87 -19.23
C ASN A 80 -22.92 -3.87 -18.38
N LEU A 81 -23.61 -4.63 -17.51
CA LEU A 81 -23.04 -5.69 -16.68
C LEU A 81 -23.04 -7.02 -17.44
N PRO A 82 -22.09 -7.92 -17.13
CA PRO A 82 -22.09 -9.27 -17.72
C PRO A 82 -23.23 -10.12 -17.14
N SER A 83 -23.43 -11.31 -17.71
CA SER A 83 -24.44 -12.26 -17.23
C SER A 83 -24.32 -12.54 -15.72
N GLU A 84 -25.44 -12.84 -15.09
CA GLU A 84 -25.53 -13.09 -13.63
C GLU A 84 -24.44 -14.07 -13.15
N THR A 85 -24.28 -15.21 -13.83
CA THR A 85 -23.27 -16.22 -13.52
C THR A 85 -21.85 -15.65 -13.52
N THR A 86 -21.51 -14.83 -14.51
CA THR A 86 -20.19 -14.21 -14.65
C THR A 86 -19.97 -13.18 -13.56
N LEU A 87 -20.97 -12.34 -13.31
CA LEU A 87 -20.92 -11.29 -12.30
C LEU A 87 -20.75 -11.87 -10.89
N LEU A 88 -21.51 -12.90 -10.55
CA LEU A 88 -21.39 -13.58 -9.26
C LEU A 88 -20.05 -14.27 -9.10
N THR A 89 -19.52 -14.89 -10.17
CA THR A 89 -18.17 -15.48 -10.12
C THR A 89 -17.09 -14.42 -9.83
N ALA A 90 -17.25 -13.20 -10.37
CA ALA A 90 -16.36 -12.08 -10.08
C ALA A 90 -16.51 -11.60 -8.63
N VAL A 91 -17.75 -11.47 -8.14
CA VAL A 91 -18.03 -11.12 -6.73
C VAL A 91 -17.41 -12.14 -5.78
N ASP A 92 -17.54 -13.42 -6.06
CA ASP A 92 -16.98 -14.51 -5.25
C ASP A 92 -15.46 -14.40 -5.16
N PHE A 93 -14.80 -14.25 -6.31
CA PHE A 93 -13.35 -14.05 -6.35
C PHE A 93 -12.90 -12.81 -5.57
N TYR A 94 -13.65 -11.71 -5.70
CA TYR A 94 -13.38 -10.49 -4.95
C TYR A 94 -13.48 -10.72 -3.44
N TYR A 95 -14.54 -11.37 -2.96
CA TYR A 95 -14.73 -11.63 -1.52
C TYR A 95 -13.70 -12.60 -0.94
N ASP A 96 -13.24 -13.57 -1.73
CA ASP A 96 -12.28 -14.57 -1.27
C ASP A 96 -10.84 -14.01 -1.20
N HIS A 97 -10.45 -13.19 -2.17
CA HIS A 97 -9.03 -12.81 -2.35
C HIS A 97 -8.71 -11.32 -2.16
N LEU A 98 -9.68 -10.44 -2.38
CA LEU A 98 -9.44 -8.98 -2.38
C LEU A 98 -10.06 -8.31 -1.16
N HIS A 99 -11.33 -8.61 -0.89
CA HIS A 99 -12.09 -8.05 0.22
C HIS A 99 -11.40 -8.13 1.58
N PRO A 100 -10.76 -9.24 1.98
CA PRO A 100 -10.11 -9.35 3.29
C PRO A 100 -8.96 -8.37 3.53
N ASN A 101 -8.39 -7.78 2.47
CA ASN A 101 -7.27 -6.84 2.58
C ASN A 101 -7.66 -5.41 2.91
N HIS A 102 -8.90 -5.03 2.60
CA HIS A 102 -9.37 -3.65 2.74
C HIS A 102 -10.71 -3.55 3.47
N MET A 103 -11.53 -4.60 3.46
CA MET A 103 -12.85 -4.71 4.10
C MET A 103 -13.70 -3.45 3.96
N LEU A 104 -14.05 -3.13 2.71
CA LEU A 104 -14.84 -1.93 2.38
C LEU A 104 -16.33 -2.23 2.23
N LEU A 105 -16.66 -3.40 1.69
CA LEU A 105 -18.03 -3.90 1.52
C LEU A 105 -18.52 -4.62 2.79
N PRO A 106 -19.84 -4.81 3.00
CA PRO A 106 -20.32 -5.60 4.13
C PRO A 106 -20.12 -7.09 3.83
N SER A 107 -20.69 -7.97 4.67
CA SER A 107 -20.77 -9.40 4.34
C SER A 107 -21.31 -9.63 2.93
N LYS A 108 -20.85 -10.66 2.21
CA LYS A 108 -21.30 -10.95 0.84
C LYS A 108 -22.82 -11.04 0.76
N LYS A 109 -23.43 -11.66 1.79
CA LYS A 109 -24.87 -11.76 1.95
C LYS A 109 -25.56 -10.40 2.05
N ASP A 110 -25.05 -9.51 2.91
CA ASP A 110 -25.61 -8.17 3.06
C ASP A 110 -25.36 -7.31 1.81
N PHE A 111 -24.22 -7.51 1.12
CA PHE A 111 -23.90 -6.85 -0.13
C PHE A 111 -24.92 -7.15 -1.22
N LEU A 112 -25.14 -8.45 -1.51
CA LEU A 112 -26.12 -8.88 -2.52
C LEU A 112 -27.56 -8.47 -2.17
N LYS A 113 -27.82 -8.15 -0.90
CA LYS A 113 -29.12 -7.64 -0.44
C LYS A 113 -29.26 -6.13 -0.59
N TRP A 114 -28.20 -5.37 -0.31
CA TRP A 114 -28.28 -3.91 -0.21
C TRP A 114 -27.89 -3.17 -1.47
N PHE A 115 -27.04 -3.76 -2.30
CA PHE A 115 -26.57 -3.19 -3.55
C PHE A 115 -27.18 -3.99 -4.70
N LEU A 116 -28.08 -3.40 -5.47
CA LEU A 116 -28.74 -4.04 -6.58
C LEU A 116 -28.10 -3.57 -7.90
N PRO A 117 -27.95 -4.45 -8.89
CA PRO A 117 -27.42 -4.06 -10.21
C PRO A 117 -28.17 -2.91 -10.87
N SER A 118 -29.48 -2.77 -10.61
CA SER A 118 -30.33 -1.73 -11.21
C SER A 118 -30.06 -0.32 -10.69
N SER A 119 -29.60 -0.17 -9.45
CA SER A 119 -29.36 1.14 -8.81
C SER A 119 -27.89 1.40 -8.49
N GLU A 120 -27.10 0.36 -8.25
CA GLU A 120 -25.72 0.45 -7.78
C GLU A 120 -24.72 -0.22 -8.74
N SER A 121 -25.01 -0.24 -10.04
CA SER A 121 -24.18 -0.86 -11.08
C SER A 121 -22.73 -0.39 -11.08
N SER A 122 -22.47 0.89 -10.75
CA SER A 122 -21.11 1.42 -10.58
C SER A 122 -20.24 0.64 -9.60
N ILE A 123 -20.82 0.16 -8.49
CA ILE A 123 -20.07 -0.62 -7.50
C ILE A 123 -19.71 -2.00 -8.08
N TYR A 124 -20.59 -2.60 -8.86
CA TYR A 124 -20.31 -3.85 -9.58
C TYR A 124 -19.22 -3.66 -10.65
N HIS A 125 -19.25 -2.57 -11.41
CA HIS A 125 -18.17 -2.23 -12.35
C HIS A 125 -16.84 -2.02 -11.64
N ALA A 126 -16.84 -1.37 -10.47
CA ALA A 126 -15.62 -1.22 -9.67
C ALA A 126 -15.09 -2.56 -9.14
N ILE A 127 -15.96 -3.51 -8.77
CA ILE A 127 -15.56 -4.90 -8.44
C ILE A 127 -14.95 -5.58 -9.67
N LEU A 128 -15.60 -5.49 -10.83
CA LEU A 128 -15.08 -6.08 -12.08
C LEU A 128 -13.71 -5.49 -12.44
N ALA A 129 -13.50 -4.20 -12.26
CA ALA A 129 -12.22 -3.54 -12.47
C ALA A 129 -11.10 -4.11 -11.58
N ASN A 130 -11.43 -4.55 -10.37
CA ASN A 130 -10.47 -5.17 -9.46
C ASN A 130 -10.20 -6.65 -9.79
N VAL A 131 -11.13 -7.32 -10.50
CA VAL A 131 -11.07 -8.76 -10.76
C VAL A 131 -10.56 -9.10 -12.16
N CYS A 132 -10.87 -8.28 -13.17
CA CYS A 132 -10.76 -8.64 -14.59
C CYS A 132 -9.33 -9.01 -15.04
N ALA A 133 -8.31 -8.39 -14.46
CA ALA A 133 -6.92 -8.69 -14.78
C ALA A 133 -6.34 -9.87 -13.95
N ARG A 134 -7.00 -10.25 -12.86
CA ARG A 134 -6.52 -11.24 -11.88
C ARG A 134 -7.17 -12.60 -12.07
N ARG A 135 -8.33 -12.66 -12.74
CA ARG A 135 -9.04 -13.90 -13.04
C ARG A 135 -9.58 -13.89 -14.46
N LYS A 136 -9.29 -14.96 -15.19
CA LYS A 136 -9.88 -15.22 -16.50
C LYS A 136 -11.39 -15.42 -16.35
N LEU A 137 -12.14 -14.46 -16.87
CA LEU A 137 -13.60 -14.44 -16.92
C LEU A 137 -14.00 -14.04 -18.35
N PRO A 138 -15.23 -14.36 -18.80
CA PRO A 138 -15.73 -13.96 -20.12
C PRO A 138 -16.12 -12.47 -20.14
N ILE A 139 -15.16 -11.60 -19.80
CA ILE A 139 -15.27 -10.13 -19.73
C ILE A 139 -13.97 -9.51 -20.28
N ASP A 140 -13.97 -8.20 -20.53
CA ASP A 140 -12.74 -7.49 -20.92
C ASP A 140 -11.72 -7.48 -19.78
N GLU A 141 -10.45 -7.83 -20.05
CA GLU A 141 -9.40 -7.92 -19.03
C GLU A 141 -8.83 -6.55 -18.63
N ARG A 142 -9.12 -5.48 -19.40
CA ARG A 142 -8.58 -4.14 -19.16
C ARG A 142 -9.33 -3.44 -18.03
N GLU A 143 -8.64 -3.21 -16.90
CA GLU A 143 -9.22 -2.53 -15.72
C GLU A 143 -9.84 -1.16 -16.07
N LEU A 144 -9.19 -0.38 -16.94
CA LEU A 144 -9.65 0.97 -17.32
C LEU A 144 -11.07 1.00 -17.91
N ILE A 145 -11.47 -0.01 -18.69
CA ILE A 145 -12.83 -0.06 -19.26
C ILE A 145 -13.88 -0.18 -18.18
N TRP A 146 -13.60 -0.99 -17.15
CA TRP A 146 -14.51 -1.17 -16.03
C TRP A 146 -14.53 0.05 -15.11
N ILE A 147 -13.40 0.74 -14.95
CA ILE A 147 -13.34 2.03 -14.24
C ILE A 147 -14.17 3.09 -14.97
N GLU A 148 -14.02 3.23 -16.29
CA GLU A 148 -14.83 4.15 -17.10
C GLU A 148 -16.32 3.85 -16.98
N LYS A 149 -16.72 2.57 -17.01
CA LYS A 149 -18.11 2.18 -16.76
C LYS A 149 -18.56 2.51 -15.33
N ALA A 150 -17.72 2.29 -14.33
CA ALA A 150 -18.03 2.62 -12.94
C ALA A 150 -18.33 4.13 -12.79
N LEU A 151 -17.52 4.99 -13.42
CA LEU A 151 -17.72 6.43 -13.43
C LEU A 151 -18.93 6.86 -14.28
N LYS A 152 -19.18 6.21 -15.42
CA LYS A 152 -20.34 6.48 -16.30
C LYS A 152 -21.67 6.35 -15.57
N PHE A 153 -21.81 5.36 -14.69
CA PHE A 153 -23.05 5.11 -13.95
C PHE A 153 -23.06 5.77 -12.56
N SER A 154 -22.01 6.53 -12.23
CA SER A 154 -21.78 7.03 -10.88
C SER A 154 -22.81 8.09 -10.44
N ASP A 155 -23.39 8.82 -11.40
CA ASP A 155 -24.47 9.79 -11.14
C ASP A 155 -25.73 9.17 -10.50
N ASN A 156 -25.90 7.85 -10.59
CA ASN A 156 -27.00 7.12 -9.94
C ASN A 156 -26.74 6.85 -8.46
N LEU A 157 -25.51 7.06 -7.98
CA LEU A 157 -25.11 6.79 -6.61
C LEU A 157 -25.35 8.01 -5.72
N ASN A 158 -25.69 7.75 -4.46
CA ASN A 158 -25.62 8.78 -3.41
C ASN A 158 -24.15 9.01 -2.99
N ASP A 159 -23.89 10.03 -2.15
CA ASP A 159 -22.54 10.37 -1.70
C ASP A 159 -21.77 9.20 -1.08
N PHE A 160 -22.46 8.32 -0.35
CA PHE A 160 -21.85 7.10 0.19
C PHE A 160 -21.48 6.09 -0.90
N GLY A 161 -22.37 5.84 -1.85
CA GLY A 161 -22.12 4.98 -3.00
C GLY A 161 -20.96 5.51 -3.85
N MET A 162 -20.91 6.82 -4.06
CA MET A 162 -19.80 7.51 -4.73
C MET A 162 -18.49 7.30 -3.99
N LEU A 163 -18.47 7.54 -2.67
CA LEU A 163 -17.30 7.29 -1.84
C LEU A 163 -16.80 5.85 -1.99
N LEU A 164 -17.70 4.88 -1.92
CA LEU A 164 -17.38 3.46 -2.05
C LEU A 164 -16.83 3.13 -3.43
N CYS A 165 -17.48 3.62 -4.49
CA CYS A 165 -17.08 3.42 -5.88
C CYS A 165 -15.66 3.95 -6.14
N TYR A 166 -15.39 5.21 -5.80
CA TYR A 166 -14.06 5.80 -5.97
C TYR A 166 -13.00 5.09 -5.13
N THR A 167 -13.33 4.71 -3.89
CA THR A 167 -12.40 3.96 -3.03
C THR A 167 -12.06 2.59 -3.62
N LEU A 168 -13.02 1.89 -4.22
CA LEU A 168 -12.77 0.62 -4.92
C LEU A 168 -11.92 0.81 -6.18
N CYS A 169 -12.17 1.86 -6.96
CA CYS A 169 -11.36 2.18 -8.14
C CYS A 169 -9.90 2.50 -7.76
N CYS A 170 -9.64 3.16 -6.63
CA CYS A 170 -8.29 3.39 -6.11
C CYS A 170 -7.46 2.10 -5.92
N ARG A 171 -8.11 0.94 -5.81
CA ARG A 171 -7.45 -0.37 -5.58
C ARG A 171 -7.04 -1.11 -6.84
N THR A 172 -7.53 -0.66 -8.00
CA THR A 172 -7.12 -1.20 -9.30
C THR A 172 -5.64 -0.90 -9.57
N SER A 173 -4.94 -1.80 -10.24
CA SER A 173 -3.53 -1.58 -10.62
C SER A 173 -3.41 -0.37 -11.54
N ALA A 174 -4.35 -0.19 -12.47
CA ALA A 174 -4.38 0.91 -13.43
C ALA A 174 -4.50 2.30 -12.81
N VAL A 175 -5.02 2.41 -11.58
CA VAL A 175 -5.06 3.67 -10.81
C VAL A 175 -3.89 3.71 -9.84
N LYS A 176 -3.66 2.65 -9.05
CA LYS A 176 -2.66 2.62 -8.00
C LYS A 176 -1.25 2.91 -8.51
N ASP A 177 -0.90 2.32 -9.66
CA ASP A 177 0.45 2.36 -10.22
C ASP A 177 0.75 3.61 -11.07
N ASP A 178 -0.26 4.42 -11.36
CA ASP A 178 -0.17 5.68 -12.10
C ASP A 178 -0.29 6.84 -11.10
N LEU A 179 0.79 7.56 -10.84
CA LEU A 179 0.83 8.59 -9.79
C LEU A 179 -0.22 9.69 -10.01
N LYS A 180 -0.47 10.06 -11.27
CA LYS A 180 -1.44 11.10 -11.61
C LYS A 180 -2.87 10.63 -11.34
N LYS A 181 -3.21 9.41 -11.78
CA LYS A 181 -4.54 8.83 -11.51
C LYS A 181 -4.74 8.55 -10.03
N ASN A 182 -3.74 8.01 -9.35
CA ASN A 182 -3.80 7.77 -7.91
C ASN A 182 -4.10 9.07 -7.15
N ALA A 183 -3.36 10.15 -7.45
CA ALA A 183 -3.59 11.46 -6.86
C ALA A 183 -4.99 12.00 -7.18
N GLN A 184 -5.45 11.88 -8.43
CA GLN A 184 -6.78 12.31 -8.86
C GLN A 184 -7.88 11.56 -8.08
N PHE A 185 -7.88 10.23 -8.11
CA PHE A 185 -8.91 9.42 -7.44
C PHE A 185 -8.87 9.60 -5.92
N THR A 186 -7.69 9.67 -5.31
CA THR A 186 -7.55 9.94 -3.87
C THR A 186 -8.09 11.31 -3.50
N THR A 187 -7.88 12.32 -4.36
CA THR A 187 -8.44 13.67 -4.17
C THR A 187 -9.97 13.65 -4.27
N GLU A 188 -10.55 12.88 -5.18
CA GLU A 188 -12.02 12.75 -5.25
C GLU A 188 -12.60 12.07 -3.99
N VAL A 189 -11.99 10.99 -3.50
CA VAL A 189 -12.42 10.36 -2.23
C VAL A 189 -12.36 11.38 -1.08
N PHE A 190 -11.30 12.18 -1.05
CA PHE A 190 -11.12 13.23 -0.04
C PHE A 190 -12.19 14.33 -0.14
N ASN A 191 -12.45 14.83 -1.35
CA ASN A 191 -13.47 15.84 -1.62
C ASN A 191 -14.86 15.38 -1.18
N ILE A 192 -15.19 14.11 -1.41
CA ILE A 192 -16.46 13.52 -0.95
C ILE A 192 -16.50 13.51 0.58
N VAL A 193 -15.40 13.15 1.27
CA VAL A 193 -15.33 13.14 2.74
C VAL A 193 -15.49 14.54 3.34
N GLU A 194 -14.80 15.54 2.80
CA GLU A 194 -14.84 16.90 3.31
C GLU A 194 -16.16 17.61 2.97
N SER A 195 -16.64 17.52 1.73
CA SER A 195 -17.88 18.18 1.29
C SER A 195 -19.10 17.67 2.07
N ASN A 196 -19.10 16.38 2.42
CA ASN A 196 -20.15 15.78 3.24
C ASN A 196 -19.91 15.91 4.75
N ARG A 197 -18.81 16.55 5.17
CA ARG A 197 -18.43 16.76 6.58
C ARG A 197 -18.47 15.47 7.40
N TYR A 198 -18.07 14.34 6.81
CA TYR A 198 -18.20 13.03 7.46
C TYR A 198 -17.44 12.96 8.79
N VAL A 199 -16.27 13.62 8.90
CA VAL A 199 -15.49 13.68 10.15
C VAL A 199 -16.31 14.26 11.31
N GLU A 200 -17.21 15.20 11.02
CA GLU A 200 -18.05 15.84 12.03
C GLU A 200 -19.30 15.01 12.35
N ILE A 201 -19.90 14.39 11.33
CA ILE A 201 -21.16 13.64 11.43
C ILE A 201 -20.96 12.25 12.07
N LEU A 202 -19.79 11.62 11.88
CA LEU A 202 -19.51 10.27 12.39
C LEU A 202 -19.46 10.16 13.94
N ARG A 203 -19.64 11.28 14.65
CA ARG A 203 -19.72 11.37 16.12
C ARG A 203 -21.01 10.79 16.74
N LEU A 204 -21.96 10.33 15.93
CA LEU A 204 -23.24 9.78 16.40
C LEU A 204 -23.05 8.61 17.38
N LYS A 205 -23.84 8.59 18.46
CA LYS A 205 -23.75 7.60 19.56
C LYS A 205 -24.30 6.21 19.19
N ARG A 206 -23.91 5.23 20.00
CA ARG A 206 -24.22 3.79 19.93
C ARG A 206 -25.74 3.51 19.90
N GLY A 207 -26.17 2.53 19.10
CA GLY A 207 -27.48 1.86 19.22
C GLY A 207 -28.67 2.45 18.43
N GLU A 208 -28.50 3.58 17.75
CA GLU A 208 -29.61 4.29 17.08
C GLU A 208 -29.78 3.95 15.58
N LEU A 209 -28.87 3.17 15.01
CA LEU A 209 -28.78 2.93 13.57
C LEU A 209 -29.22 1.52 13.19
N ASN A 210 -29.92 1.40 12.06
CA ASN A 210 -30.21 0.10 11.46
C ASN A 210 -28.93 -0.53 10.89
N ARG A 211 -28.96 -1.83 10.59
CA ARG A 211 -27.80 -2.61 10.13
C ARG A 211 -27.08 -1.98 8.91
N ARG A 212 -27.81 -1.49 7.90
CA ARG A 212 -27.22 -0.83 6.72
C ARG A 212 -26.53 0.47 7.10
N LYS A 213 -27.17 1.33 7.92
CA LYS A 213 -26.58 2.59 8.39
C LYS A 213 -25.36 2.37 9.28
N THR A 214 -25.35 1.32 10.11
CA THR A 214 -24.17 0.93 10.91
C THR A 214 -23.01 0.55 10.00
N TYR A 215 -23.27 -0.23 8.94
CA TYR A 215 -22.28 -0.53 7.91
C TYR A 215 -21.77 0.73 7.21
N GLU A 216 -22.66 1.59 6.72
CA GLU A 216 -22.27 2.81 6.00
C GLU A 216 -21.38 3.68 6.89
N LYS A 217 -21.77 3.89 8.15
CA LYS A 217 -20.98 4.62 9.14
C LYS A 217 -19.57 4.02 9.32
N GLU A 218 -19.48 2.71 9.53
CA GLU A 218 -18.20 2.05 9.77
C GLU A 218 -17.32 2.00 8.51
N CYS A 219 -17.93 1.84 7.33
CA CYS A 219 -17.24 1.91 6.05
C CYS A 219 -16.62 3.30 5.84
N ILE A 220 -17.38 4.39 6.06
CA ILE A 220 -16.85 5.75 5.97
C ILE A 220 -15.70 5.94 6.98
N LEU A 221 -15.86 5.47 8.22
CA LEU A 221 -14.80 5.55 9.23
C LEU A 221 -13.51 4.85 8.77
N ARG A 222 -13.62 3.64 8.21
CA ARG A 222 -12.50 2.89 7.64
C ARG A 222 -11.85 3.62 6.47
N VAL A 223 -12.64 4.24 5.59
CA VAL A 223 -12.12 5.06 4.49
C VAL A 223 -11.32 6.25 5.03
N VAL A 224 -11.82 6.97 6.02
CA VAL A 224 -11.12 8.12 6.62
C VAL A 224 -9.79 7.70 7.26
N TRP A 225 -9.78 6.61 8.04
CA TRP A 225 -8.54 6.07 8.61
C TRP A 225 -7.59 5.56 7.52
N ALA A 226 -8.11 4.93 6.47
CA ALA A 226 -7.32 4.46 5.34
C ALA A 226 -6.70 5.61 4.54
N LEU A 227 -7.40 6.73 4.35
CA LEU A 227 -6.85 7.95 3.75
C LEU A 227 -5.74 8.53 4.63
N TRP A 228 -5.97 8.63 5.94
CA TRP A 228 -4.97 9.16 6.87
C TRP A 228 -3.67 8.32 6.87
N CYS A 229 -3.80 7.00 6.85
CA CYS A 229 -2.68 6.07 6.66
C CYS A 229 -2.09 6.14 5.23
N GLY A 230 -2.92 6.28 4.21
CA GLY A 230 -2.55 6.25 2.79
C GLY A 230 -1.73 7.46 2.34
N ILE A 231 -1.89 8.62 2.98
CA ILE A 231 -1.01 9.79 2.77
C ILE A 231 0.45 9.43 2.97
N LEU A 232 0.74 8.54 3.92
CA LEU A 232 2.11 8.10 4.17
C LEU A 232 2.72 7.42 2.94
N LEU A 233 1.93 6.62 2.23
CA LEU A 233 2.34 5.96 1.00
C LEU A 233 2.56 6.96 -0.13
N VAL A 234 1.73 7.98 -0.24
CA VAL A 234 1.93 9.08 -1.20
C VAL A 234 3.22 9.83 -0.89
N ARG A 235 3.51 10.14 0.38
CA ARG A 235 4.75 10.80 0.79
C ARG A 235 5.98 9.94 0.47
N LEU A 236 5.93 8.65 0.76
CA LEU A 236 6.98 7.69 0.40
C LEU A 236 7.22 7.68 -1.11
N ASN A 237 6.15 7.64 -1.92
CA ASN A 237 6.21 7.74 -3.38
C ASN A 237 6.90 9.02 -3.87
N SER A 238 6.70 10.13 -3.18
CA SER A 238 7.34 11.42 -3.47
C SER A 238 8.79 11.53 -2.95
N GLY A 239 9.34 10.47 -2.36
CA GLY A 239 10.73 10.41 -1.88
C GLY A 239 10.93 10.83 -0.42
N HIS A 240 9.87 11.10 0.35
CA HIS A 240 9.97 11.32 1.79
C HIS A 240 10.56 10.07 2.49
N PRO A 241 11.48 10.20 3.47
CA PRO A 241 11.87 11.42 4.19
C PRO A 241 13.15 12.08 3.66
N TYR A 242 13.70 11.61 2.54
CA TYR A 242 15.00 12.06 2.02
C TYR A 242 14.88 13.11 0.92
N SER A 243 13.73 13.18 0.26
CA SER A 243 13.34 14.26 -0.63
C SER A 243 12.28 15.11 0.05
N LEU A 244 12.37 16.44 -0.12
CA LEU A 244 11.23 17.32 0.15
C LEU A 244 10.10 16.88 -0.79
N PRO A 245 8.92 16.51 -0.26
CA PRO A 245 7.78 16.25 -1.13
C PRO A 245 7.53 17.52 -1.96
N GLU A 246 7.31 17.39 -3.28
CA GLU A 246 6.65 18.46 -4.03
C GLU A 246 5.37 18.80 -3.28
N ASP A 247 5.17 20.09 -2.97
CA ASP A 247 4.14 20.61 -2.06
C ASP A 247 2.89 19.73 -2.05
N VAL A 248 2.75 18.90 -1.01
CA VAL A 248 1.45 18.35 -0.66
C VAL A 248 0.67 19.57 -0.22
N THR A 249 -0.07 20.16 -1.16
CA THR A 249 -0.81 21.40 -1.00
C THR A 249 -1.37 21.52 0.41
N GLU A 250 -0.90 22.53 1.15
CA GLU A 250 -1.14 22.77 2.58
C GLU A 250 -2.62 23.05 2.93
N HIS A 251 -3.56 22.81 2.01
CA HIS A 251 -4.95 23.22 2.14
C HIS A 251 -5.89 22.12 2.68
N ASP A 252 -5.39 20.91 2.93
CA ASP A 252 -6.23 19.78 3.30
C ASP A 252 -6.17 19.47 4.81
N SER A 253 -7.29 19.73 5.50
CA SER A 253 -7.38 19.66 6.96
C SER A 253 -7.11 18.27 7.54
N LEU A 254 -7.58 17.21 6.89
CA LEU A 254 -7.37 15.83 7.33
C LEU A 254 -5.96 15.32 7.00
N ARG A 255 -5.28 15.88 5.99
CA ARG A 255 -3.94 15.44 5.60
C ARG A 255 -2.86 15.83 6.61
N THR A 256 -3.05 16.97 7.25
CA THR A 256 -2.12 17.56 8.22
C THR A 256 -2.42 17.17 9.66
N MET A 257 -3.60 16.60 9.95
CA MET A 257 -3.98 16.19 11.30
C MET A 257 -3.03 15.13 11.88
N SER A 258 -2.59 15.39 13.10
CA SER A 258 -1.91 14.42 13.96
C SER A 258 -2.85 13.30 14.38
N PHE A 259 -2.29 12.18 14.82
CA PHE A 259 -3.09 11.08 15.39
C PHE A 259 -3.94 11.54 16.57
N VAL A 260 -3.40 12.41 17.44
CA VAL A 260 -4.12 12.95 18.60
C VAL A 260 -5.34 13.76 18.17
N GLU A 261 -5.18 14.63 17.17
CA GLU A 261 -6.28 15.42 16.63
C GLU A 261 -7.34 14.55 15.98
N LEU A 262 -6.94 13.59 15.13
CA LEU A 262 -7.89 12.70 14.44
C LEU A 262 -8.64 11.81 15.42
N SER A 263 -7.93 11.15 16.34
CA SER A 263 -8.52 10.26 17.35
C SER A 263 -9.42 10.99 18.35
N SER A 264 -9.21 12.28 18.57
CA SER A 264 -10.14 13.11 19.37
C SER A 264 -11.46 13.39 18.66
N LYS A 265 -11.47 13.35 17.31
CA LYS A 265 -12.63 13.66 16.48
C LYS A 265 -13.40 12.40 16.05
N LEU A 266 -12.70 11.28 15.91
CA LEU A 266 -13.22 10.04 15.34
C LEU A 266 -12.93 8.83 16.22
N PRO A 267 -13.88 7.88 16.32
CA PRO A 267 -13.62 6.59 16.95
C PRO A 267 -12.57 5.78 16.18
N LEU A 268 -11.89 4.86 16.85
CA LEU A 268 -11.04 3.85 16.20
C LEU A 268 -11.90 2.89 15.37
N PRO A 269 -11.43 2.38 14.21
CA PRO A 269 -12.19 1.42 13.41
C PRO A 269 -12.44 0.11 14.18
N LEU A 270 -13.50 -0.61 13.83
CA LEU A 270 -13.78 -1.94 14.37
C LEU A 270 -12.73 -2.94 13.89
N SER A 271 -12.54 -4.02 14.65
CA SER A 271 -11.85 -5.22 14.17
C SER A 271 -12.51 -5.81 12.93
N SER A 272 -11.82 -6.72 12.22
CA SER A 272 -12.41 -7.41 11.06
C SER A 272 -13.73 -8.10 11.41
N ASP A 273 -13.74 -8.89 12.49
CA ASP A 273 -14.93 -9.61 12.95
C ASP A 273 -16.03 -8.63 13.40
N GLY A 274 -15.65 -7.56 14.11
CA GLY A 274 -16.61 -6.52 14.52
C GLY A 274 -17.28 -5.83 13.33
N PHE A 275 -16.55 -5.61 12.24
CA PHE A 275 -17.10 -5.03 11.02
C PHE A 275 -18.03 -5.99 10.26
N ILE A 276 -17.65 -7.26 10.14
CA ILE A 276 -18.49 -8.27 9.47
C ILE A 276 -19.80 -8.49 10.23
N GLU A 277 -19.71 -8.57 11.56
CA GLU A 277 -20.88 -8.74 12.42
C GLU A 277 -21.68 -7.44 12.58
N LEU A 278 -21.08 -6.29 12.26
CA LEU A 278 -21.58 -4.94 12.49
C LEU A 278 -21.87 -4.69 13.99
N ASP A 279 -20.98 -5.19 14.84
CA ASP A 279 -21.05 -5.15 16.29
C ASP A 279 -20.17 -4.03 16.86
N ASP A 280 -20.76 -2.84 17.00
CA ASP A 280 -20.10 -1.65 17.56
C ASP A 280 -19.67 -1.83 19.03
N THR A 281 -20.17 -2.86 19.73
CA THR A 281 -19.84 -3.10 21.14
C THR A 281 -18.41 -3.61 21.34
N ARG A 282 -17.77 -4.10 20.27
CA ARG A 282 -16.40 -4.59 20.24
C ARG A 282 -15.36 -3.51 19.95
N ARG A 283 -15.79 -2.25 19.81
CA ARG A 283 -14.89 -1.15 19.46
C ARG A 283 -13.92 -0.84 20.59
N LEU A 284 -12.64 -0.80 20.25
CA LEU A 284 -11.59 -0.40 21.18
C LEU A 284 -11.68 1.08 21.56
N THR A 285 -11.40 1.33 22.84
CA THR A 285 -11.19 2.68 23.36
C THR A 285 -9.77 3.16 23.08
N LEU A 286 -9.57 4.49 23.10
CA LEU A 286 -8.24 5.08 22.97
C LEU A 286 -7.31 4.71 24.13
N GLU A 287 -7.86 4.48 25.32
CA GLU A 287 -7.09 4.03 26.47
C GLU A 287 -6.57 2.60 26.26
N GLU A 288 -7.40 1.70 25.76
CA GLU A 288 -6.99 0.34 25.39
C GLU A 288 -5.94 0.34 24.28
N PHE A 289 -6.10 1.20 23.27
CA PHE A 289 -5.11 1.37 22.20
C PHE A 289 -3.74 1.80 22.75
N ARG A 290 -3.72 2.79 23.66
CA ARG A 290 -2.49 3.27 24.30
C ARG A 290 -1.83 2.21 25.19
N ASN A 291 -2.64 1.37 25.84
CA ASN A 291 -2.20 0.29 26.72
C ASN A 291 -1.95 -1.04 25.99
N ASN A 292 -1.70 -1.01 24.68
CA ASN A 292 -1.42 -2.20 23.86
C ASN A 292 -2.52 -3.26 23.80
N LYS A 293 -3.76 -2.98 24.23
CA LYS A 293 -4.89 -3.90 24.07
C LYS A 293 -5.50 -3.72 22.67
N LEU A 294 -4.76 -4.16 21.66
CA LEU A 294 -5.08 -3.98 20.25
C LEU A 294 -5.83 -5.17 19.66
N ASP A 295 -6.73 -4.88 18.72
CA ASP A 295 -7.32 -5.81 17.77
C ASP A 295 -6.56 -5.74 16.44
N ASP A 296 -6.92 -6.62 15.50
CA ASP A 296 -6.24 -6.82 14.23
C ASP A 296 -6.11 -5.53 13.38
N MET A 297 -7.16 -4.72 13.27
CA MET A 297 -7.14 -3.45 12.54
C MET A 297 -6.30 -2.40 13.27
N ASN A 298 -6.37 -2.37 14.60
CA ASN A 298 -5.63 -1.39 15.39
C ASN A 298 -4.14 -1.74 15.54
N PHE A 299 -3.72 -3.00 15.34
CA PHE A 299 -2.32 -3.36 15.12
C PHE A 299 -1.76 -2.64 13.88
N VAL A 300 -2.50 -2.62 12.77
CA VAL A 300 -2.10 -1.92 11.54
C VAL A 300 -2.00 -0.43 11.78
N THR A 301 -3.00 0.18 12.45
CA THR A 301 -2.98 1.61 12.79
C THR A 301 -1.76 1.98 13.64
N LYS A 302 -1.44 1.19 14.67
CA LYS A 302 -0.27 1.45 15.51
C LYS A 302 1.05 1.30 14.74
N ALA A 303 1.18 0.29 13.89
CA ALA A 303 2.37 0.13 13.06
C ALA A 303 2.56 1.31 12.08
N MET A 304 1.48 1.78 11.45
CA MET A 304 1.51 2.96 10.56
C MET A 304 1.87 4.25 11.30
N LEU A 305 1.42 4.41 12.55
CA LEU A 305 1.82 5.54 13.40
C LEU A 305 3.33 5.52 13.67
N ILE A 306 3.88 4.36 14.05
CA ILE A 306 5.33 4.17 14.26
C ILE A 306 6.11 4.50 12.99
N LEU A 307 5.63 4.08 11.82
CA LEU A 307 6.26 4.40 10.55
C LEU A 307 6.20 5.90 10.25
N ARG A 308 5.04 6.55 10.43
CA ARG A 308 4.89 8.00 10.24
C ARG A 308 5.86 8.78 11.12
N ASP A 309 5.88 8.50 12.42
CA ASP A 309 6.76 9.16 13.38
C ASP A 309 8.24 8.97 13.02
N THR A 310 8.61 7.79 12.52
CA THR A 310 9.97 7.51 12.05
C THR A 310 10.37 8.41 10.89
N LEU A 311 9.51 8.50 9.87
CA LEU A 311 9.79 9.27 8.67
C LEU A 311 9.82 10.78 8.97
N ASP A 312 8.89 11.26 9.81
CA ASP A 312 8.84 12.66 10.24
C ASP A 312 10.09 13.05 11.06
N LYS A 313 10.57 12.17 11.96
CA LYS A 313 11.82 12.39 12.72
C LYS A 313 13.06 12.40 11.83
N ILE A 314 13.12 11.52 10.83
CA ILE A 314 14.23 11.52 9.85
C ILE A 314 14.22 12.83 9.07
N SER A 315 13.05 13.24 8.56
CA SER A 315 12.91 14.44 7.75
C SER A 315 13.22 15.73 8.51
N SER A 316 12.91 15.77 9.81
CA SER A 316 13.19 16.91 10.68
C SER A 316 14.60 16.87 11.30
N GLY A 317 15.35 15.78 11.10
CA GLY A 317 16.68 15.59 11.68
C GLY A 317 16.67 15.37 13.19
N THR A 318 15.53 14.96 13.77
CA THR A 318 15.37 14.76 15.23
C THR A 318 15.41 13.29 15.63
N LEU A 319 15.71 12.36 14.71
CA LEU A 319 15.85 10.95 15.04
C LEU A 319 17.12 10.73 15.89
N VAL A 320 16.97 10.11 17.06
CA VAL A 320 18.06 9.84 18.02
C VAL A 320 18.24 8.35 18.30
N GLU A 321 19.30 7.96 19.01
CA GLU A 321 19.61 6.56 19.34
C GLU A 321 18.49 5.89 20.14
N GLU A 322 17.86 6.60 21.07
CA GLU A 322 16.75 6.09 21.89
C GLU A 322 15.54 5.68 21.04
N ASP A 323 15.39 6.28 19.84
CA ASP A 323 14.34 5.95 18.90
C ASP A 323 14.55 4.59 18.21
N LEU A 324 15.72 3.96 18.32
CA LEU A 324 15.91 2.59 17.83
C LEU A 324 15.07 1.58 18.64
N SER A 325 14.77 1.91 19.91
CA SER A 325 13.89 1.10 20.73
C SER A 325 12.43 1.25 20.29
N VAL A 326 11.74 0.11 20.18
CA VAL A 326 10.28 0.08 20.03
C VAL A 326 9.71 -0.60 21.27
N ASP A 327 8.48 -0.25 21.61
CA ASP A 327 7.62 -0.94 22.57
C ASP A 327 7.69 -2.46 22.38
N SER A 328 8.46 -3.13 23.24
CA SER A 328 8.76 -4.56 23.16
C SER A 328 7.53 -5.42 23.43
N ASP A 329 6.57 -4.93 24.21
CA ASP A 329 5.30 -5.61 24.43
C ASP A 329 4.46 -5.61 23.15
N PHE A 330 4.38 -4.48 22.45
CA PHE A 330 3.72 -4.39 21.15
C PHE A 330 4.34 -5.36 20.13
N GLU A 331 5.68 -5.35 20.00
CA GLU A 331 6.39 -6.21 19.06
C GLU A 331 6.17 -7.70 19.36
N ARG A 332 6.25 -8.10 20.63
CA ARG A 332 6.03 -9.49 21.06
C ARG A 332 4.61 -9.95 20.76
N ARG A 333 3.59 -9.13 21.08
CA ARG A 333 2.19 -9.45 20.78
C ARG A 333 1.97 -9.58 19.28
N LEU A 334 2.48 -8.64 18.49
CA LEU A 334 2.36 -8.66 17.03
C LEU A 334 3.00 -9.92 16.41
N SER A 335 4.23 -10.26 16.82
CA SER A 335 4.91 -11.47 16.37
C SER A 335 4.12 -12.74 16.71
N SER A 336 3.57 -12.82 17.94
CA SER A 336 2.76 -13.98 18.36
C SER A 336 1.42 -14.12 17.64
N SER A 337 0.88 -13.04 17.09
CA SER A 337 -0.40 -13.02 16.36
C SER A 337 -0.24 -13.06 14.83
N THR A 338 0.99 -13.04 14.34
CA THR A 338 1.27 -12.99 12.89
C THR A 338 0.92 -14.32 12.19
N TYR A 339 1.24 -15.44 12.83
CA TYR A 339 1.00 -16.77 12.25
C TYR A 339 0.83 -17.86 13.30
N GLU A 340 0.10 -18.91 12.93
CA GLU A 340 0.02 -20.17 13.67
C GLU A 340 0.50 -21.31 12.76
N SER A 341 1.35 -22.20 13.28
CA SER A 341 1.81 -23.40 12.56
C SER A 341 1.24 -24.66 13.23
N LYS A 342 0.47 -25.44 12.48
CA LYS A 342 -0.15 -26.68 12.96
C LYS A 342 -0.26 -27.70 11.83
N ASP A 343 0.10 -28.95 12.10
CA ASP A 343 -0.04 -30.09 11.17
C ASP A 343 0.53 -29.83 9.75
N ASN A 344 1.73 -29.22 9.66
CA ASN A 344 2.40 -28.79 8.41
C ASN A 344 1.65 -27.70 7.61
N VAL A 345 0.70 -27.02 8.24
CA VAL A 345 -0.02 -25.87 7.68
C VAL A 345 0.34 -24.62 8.48
N VAL A 346 0.83 -23.61 7.79
CA VAL A 346 0.99 -22.25 8.33
C VAL A 346 -0.25 -21.45 7.98
N THR A 347 -0.88 -20.90 9.01
CA THR A 347 -2.00 -19.99 8.89
C THR A 347 -1.51 -18.58 9.22
N LEU A 348 -1.53 -17.69 8.23
CA LEU A 348 -1.09 -16.31 8.33
C LEU A 348 -2.28 -15.38 8.59
N SER A 349 -2.15 -14.45 9.54
CA SER A 349 -3.18 -13.45 9.79
C SER A 349 -2.92 -12.20 8.96
N ARG A 350 -3.81 -11.87 7.99
CA ARG A 350 -3.57 -10.76 7.03
C ARG A 350 -3.26 -9.41 7.70
N PRO A 351 -4.06 -8.92 8.67
CA PRO A 351 -3.80 -7.62 9.29
C PRO A 351 -2.50 -7.64 10.11
N HIS A 352 -2.20 -8.73 10.81
CA HIS A 352 -0.98 -8.84 11.61
C HIS A 352 0.27 -8.97 10.73
N VAL A 353 0.24 -9.74 9.64
CA VAL A 353 1.32 -9.78 8.65
C VAL A 353 1.60 -8.37 8.11
N LYS A 354 0.55 -7.64 7.72
CA LYS A 354 0.66 -6.25 7.25
C LYS A 354 1.29 -5.35 8.31
N ALA A 355 0.80 -5.39 9.54
CA ALA A 355 1.33 -4.60 10.64
C ALA A 355 2.79 -4.95 10.96
N ASN A 356 3.16 -6.24 10.87
CA ASN A 356 4.52 -6.71 11.11
C ASN A 356 5.47 -6.14 10.04
N PHE A 357 5.15 -6.29 8.75
CA PHE A 357 5.96 -5.69 7.69
C PHE A 357 6.13 -4.17 7.84
N VAL A 358 5.06 -3.44 8.19
CA VAL A 358 5.13 -1.99 8.42
C VAL A 358 6.03 -1.64 9.59
N LEU A 359 5.90 -2.36 10.71
CA LEU A 359 6.75 -2.15 11.89
C LEU A 359 8.22 -2.42 11.54
N ARG A 360 8.52 -3.55 10.90
CA ARG A 360 9.87 -3.92 10.49
C ARG A 360 10.46 -2.93 9.50
N PHE A 361 9.66 -2.44 8.55
CA PHE A 361 10.06 -1.37 7.64
C PHE A 361 10.47 -0.10 8.40
N ALA A 362 9.67 0.31 9.40
CA ALA A 362 9.99 1.47 10.23
C ALA A 362 11.31 1.25 10.98
N LYS A 363 11.45 0.11 11.66
CA LYS A 363 12.66 -0.27 12.41
C LYS A 363 13.89 -0.29 11.51
N LEU A 364 13.81 -0.98 10.37
CA LEU A 364 14.87 -1.04 9.37
C LEU A 364 15.25 0.35 8.88
N THR A 365 14.28 1.21 8.56
CA THR A 365 14.52 2.58 8.09
C THR A 365 15.27 3.43 9.14
N ARG A 366 14.98 3.25 10.43
CA ARG A 366 15.71 3.93 11.54
C ARG A 366 17.18 3.53 11.56
N GLY A 367 17.46 2.23 11.56
CA GLY A 367 18.83 1.72 11.62
C GLY A 367 19.63 2.15 10.39
N LEU A 368 19.02 2.04 9.21
CA LEU A 368 19.62 2.45 7.95
C LEU A 368 19.96 3.95 7.93
N HIS A 369 19.09 4.82 8.46
CA HIS A 369 19.34 6.27 8.48
C HIS A 369 20.72 6.65 9.04
N PHE A 370 21.18 5.97 10.10
CA PHE A 370 22.47 6.24 10.74
C PHE A 370 23.69 5.66 9.99
N VAL A 371 23.46 4.78 9.02
CA VAL A 371 24.52 4.14 8.19
C VAL A 371 24.40 4.51 6.71
N LYS A 372 23.58 5.52 6.38
CA LYS A 372 23.27 5.94 5.01
C LYS A 372 24.50 6.39 4.20
N ASP A 373 25.55 6.88 4.87
CA ASP A 373 26.75 7.40 4.22
C ASP A 373 27.77 6.28 3.89
N VAL A 374 27.52 5.05 4.37
CA VAL A 374 28.39 3.88 4.16
C VAL A 374 27.71 2.84 3.26
N MET A 375 26.39 2.75 3.32
CA MET A 375 25.61 1.79 2.55
C MET A 375 24.97 2.43 1.31
N ILE A 376 24.88 1.67 0.22
CA ILE A 376 24.40 2.14 -1.10
C ILE A 376 22.87 2.36 -1.11
N PHE A 377 22.16 1.94 -0.04
CA PHE A 377 20.69 2.00 0.00
C PHE A 377 20.12 3.43 -0.09
N HIS A 378 20.86 4.47 0.31
CA HIS A 378 20.36 5.86 0.27
C HIS A 378 20.00 6.31 -1.16
N HIS A 379 20.77 5.86 -2.16
CA HIS A 379 20.49 6.07 -3.59
C HIS A 379 19.22 5.34 -4.06
N LEU A 380 18.82 4.28 -3.37
CA LEU A 380 17.64 3.47 -3.69
C LEU A 380 16.36 4.03 -3.07
N ILE A 381 16.43 4.84 -2.00
CA ILE A 381 15.24 5.45 -1.34
C ILE A 381 14.85 6.81 -1.95
N GLY A 382 15.77 7.62 -2.48
CA GLY A 382 15.44 8.95 -3.04
C GLY A 382 14.68 8.92 -4.38
N LEU A 383 13.35 8.84 -4.37
CA LEU A 383 12.51 8.85 -5.59
C LEU A 383 12.54 10.26 -6.19
N LYS A 384 13.55 10.55 -7.01
CA LYS A 384 13.30 11.45 -8.13
C LYS A 384 12.68 10.60 -9.23
N PRO A 385 11.46 10.92 -9.71
CA PRO A 385 11.04 10.39 -11.00
C PRO A 385 12.16 10.73 -11.99
N THR A 386 12.59 9.76 -12.78
CA THR A 386 13.43 10.06 -13.94
C THR A 386 12.64 11.04 -14.79
N GLU A 387 13.08 12.31 -14.82
CA GLU A 387 12.79 13.19 -15.94
C GLU A 387 13.55 12.61 -17.13
N ASP A 388 13.03 11.53 -17.70
CA ASP A 388 13.50 11.05 -18.98
C ASP A 388 13.02 12.04 -20.03
N GLY A 389 13.87 13.03 -20.31
CA GLY A 389 13.85 13.87 -21.51
C GLY A 389 13.17 15.23 -21.33
N ASP A 390 13.90 16.28 -21.71
CA ASP A 390 13.47 17.67 -21.91
C ASP A 390 12.34 17.87 -22.95
N ASP A 391 11.60 16.82 -23.33
CA ASP A 391 10.46 16.93 -24.24
C ASP A 391 9.17 17.14 -23.44
N ALA A 392 8.92 18.40 -23.10
CA ALA A 392 7.68 18.93 -22.51
C ALA A 392 6.40 18.70 -23.37
N SER A 393 6.44 17.81 -24.37
CA SER A 393 5.35 17.53 -25.31
C SER A 393 4.74 16.13 -25.19
N SER A 394 5.29 15.22 -24.37
CA SER A 394 4.65 13.92 -24.11
C SER A 394 4.16 13.83 -22.66
N ILE A 395 2.84 13.91 -22.48
CA ILE A 395 2.15 13.68 -21.20
C ILE A 395 2.11 12.16 -20.98
N ALA A 396 3.27 11.51 -20.86
CA ALA A 396 3.32 10.12 -20.43
C ALA A 396 2.96 10.06 -18.94
N PRO A 397 2.07 9.15 -18.50
CA PRO A 397 1.73 9.01 -17.09
C PRO A 397 2.99 8.64 -16.29
N ARG A 398 3.26 9.39 -15.20
CA ARG A 398 4.34 9.06 -14.27
C ARG A 398 3.98 7.77 -13.52
N THR A 399 4.65 6.67 -13.85
CA THR A 399 4.41 5.36 -13.21
C THR A 399 5.25 5.17 -11.95
N ILE A 400 4.73 4.41 -10.98
CA ILE A 400 5.47 4.05 -9.76
C ILE A 400 6.57 3.04 -10.09
N ASN A 401 7.83 3.44 -9.93
CA ASN A 401 8.97 2.52 -9.92
C ASN A 401 9.20 2.04 -8.49
N TYR A 402 8.82 0.78 -8.22
CA TYR A 402 9.01 0.15 -6.91
C TYR A 402 10.51 -0.05 -6.61
N VAL A 403 11.31 -0.41 -7.63
CA VAL A 403 12.78 -0.51 -7.52
C VAL A 403 13.42 0.46 -8.52
N LYS A 404 14.38 1.27 -8.06
CA LYS A 404 15.12 2.21 -8.91
C LYS A 404 16.17 1.55 -9.77
N ALA A 405 16.46 2.19 -10.90
CA ALA A 405 17.63 1.87 -11.70
C ALA A 405 18.89 2.32 -10.95
N LEU A 406 19.80 1.39 -10.68
CA LEU A 406 21.16 1.75 -10.28
C LEU A 406 21.91 2.27 -11.51
N SER A 407 22.60 3.39 -11.35
CA SER A 407 23.55 3.91 -12.33
C SER A 407 24.95 3.37 -12.05
N GLY A 408 25.80 3.31 -13.08
CA GLY A 408 27.21 2.97 -12.89
C GLY A 408 27.94 3.95 -11.96
N SER A 409 27.45 5.19 -11.83
CA SER A 409 27.97 6.19 -10.89
C SER A 409 27.66 5.92 -9.42
N ASP A 410 26.58 5.21 -9.11
CA ASP A 410 26.28 4.76 -7.74
C ASP A 410 27.31 3.73 -7.23
N LEU A 411 28.12 3.17 -8.16
CA LEU A 411 29.20 2.23 -7.92
C LEU A 411 30.59 2.88 -7.93
N ILE A 412 30.69 4.17 -8.27
CA ILE A 412 31.99 4.86 -8.45
C ILE A 412 32.76 5.05 -7.12
N ASN A 413 32.14 4.78 -5.98
CA ASN A 413 32.82 4.86 -4.67
C ASN A 413 33.25 3.52 -4.06
N ILE A 414 33.27 2.41 -4.81
CA ILE A 414 33.75 1.11 -4.31
C ILE A 414 35.15 1.19 -3.67
N GLU A 415 36.03 2.06 -4.19
CA GLU A 415 37.37 2.30 -3.63
C GLU A 415 37.33 3.01 -2.26
N GLN A 416 36.29 3.79 -1.99
CA GLN A 416 36.11 4.52 -0.73
C GLN A 416 35.35 3.71 0.33
N ILE A 417 34.55 2.70 -0.07
CA ILE A 417 33.74 1.89 0.85
C ILE A 417 34.61 1.30 1.97
N GLU A 418 35.79 0.78 1.65
CA GLU A 418 36.68 0.21 2.68
C GLU A 418 37.02 1.22 3.77
N SER A 419 37.44 2.43 3.37
CA SER A 419 37.79 3.50 4.31
C SER A 419 36.60 3.95 5.14
N GLN A 420 35.40 4.00 4.55
CA GLN A 420 34.15 4.36 5.22
C GLN A 420 33.73 3.29 6.23
N VAL A 421 33.83 2.01 5.86
CA VAL A 421 33.53 0.86 6.73
C VAL A 421 34.48 0.83 7.93
N ILE A 422 35.77 1.10 7.73
CA ILE A 422 36.77 1.16 8.82
C ILE A 422 36.54 2.37 9.76
N ALA A 423 35.96 3.45 9.23
CA ALA A 423 35.67 4.70 9.96
C ALA A 423 34.32 4.70 10.69
N MET A 424 33.46 3.69 10.46
CA MET A 424 32.19 3.56 11.18
C MET A 424 32.41 3.50 12.70
N SER A 425 31.64 4.31 13.43
CA SER A 425 31.61 4.28 14.90
C SER A 425 30.92 3.03 15.45
N ASP A 426 31.15 2.72 16.72
CA ASP A 426 30.49 1.60 17.43
C ASP A 426 28.95 1.69 17.36
N PHE A 427 28.41 2.91 17.44
CA PHE A 427 26.99 3.18 17.28
C PHE A 427 26.50 2.83 15.86
N GLN A 428 27.21 3.27 14.83
CA GLN A 428 26.85 2.95 13.44
C GLN A 428 26.90 1.45 13.17
N TRP A 429 27.88 0.74 13.74
CA TRP A 429 27.92 -0.71 13.66
C TRP A 429 26.75 -1.37 14.38
N SER A 430 26.38 -0.87 15.56
CA SER A 430 25.18 -1.34 16.27
C SER A 430 23.91 -1.15 15.42
N CYS A 431 23.78 -0.03 14.71
CA CYS A 431 22.71 0.22 13.75
C CYS A 431 22.73 -0.73 12.54
N ALA A 432 23.91 -1.09 12.02
CA ALA A 432 24.04 -2.05 10.93
C ALA A 432 23.61 -3.46 11.36
N LEU A 433 24.04 -3.93 12.54
CA LEU A 433 23.66 -5.23 13.09
C LEU A 433 22.16 -5.29 13.44
N TYR A 434 21.63 -4.20 13.98
CA TYR A 434 20.19 -4.04 14.20
C TYR A 434 19.40 -4.12 12.89
N SER A 435 19.83 -3.42 11.84
CA SER A 435 19.21 -3.46 10.52
C SER A 435 19.23 -4.86 9.91
N LEU A 436 20.31 -5.62 10.12
CA LEU A 436 20.41 -7.01 9.66
C LEU A 436 19.45 -7.94 10.42
N THR A 437 19.21 -7.68 11.70
CA THR A 437 18.21 -8.41 12.51
C THR A 437 16.80 -8.17 11.97
N GLU A 438 16.45 -6.93 11.68
CA GLU A 438 15.13 -6.59 11.11
C GLU A 438 14.93 -7.19 9.71
N LEU A 439 15.99 -7.22 8.90
CA LEU A 439 16.00 -7.92 7.61
C LEU A 439 15.74 -9.42 7.80
N ALA A 440 16.35 -10.06 8.79
CA ALA A 440 16.10 -11.48 9.09
C ALA A 440 14.65 -11.76 9.47
N GLU A 441 14.05 -10.92 10.32
CA GLU A 441 12.65 -11.05 10.72
C GLU A 441 11.69 -10.84 9.53
N MET A 442 11.96 -9.87 8.66
CA MET A 442 11.18 -9.69 7.42
C MET A 442 11.32 -10.89 6.49
N SER A 443 12.54 -11.42 6.31
CA SER A 443 12.80 -12.61 5.49
C SER A 443 12.09 -13.85 6.04
N LYS A 444 12.03 -14.02 7.36
CA LYS A 444 11.29 -15.13 7.99
C LYS A 444 9.82 -15.11 7.61
N ILE A 445 9.16 -13.96 7.74
CA ILE A 445 7.74 -13.82 7.36
C ILE A 445 7.57 -14.04 5.85
N LEU A 446 8.50 -13.53 5.04
CA LEU A 446 8.52 -13.76 3.60
C LEU A 446 8.62 -15.25 3.23
N PHE A 447 9.48 -16.00 3.91
CA PHE A 447 9.67 -17.42 3.64
C PHE A 447 8.40 -18.21 4.00
N LEU A 448 7.69 -17.80 5.05
CA LEU A 448 6.37 -18.36 5.36
C LEU A 448 5.35 -18.11 4.23
N HIS A 449 5.40 -16.99 3.50
CA HIS A 449 4.50 -16.76 2.35
C HIS A 449 4.71 -17.74 1.20
N VAL A 450 5.94 -18.21 1.00
CA VAL A 450 6.29 -19.18 -0.06
C VAL A 450 6.29 -20.63 0.43
N GLY A 451 5.87 -20.86 1.68
CA GLY A 451 5.77 -22.19 2.27
C GLY A 451 7.11 -22.80 2.62
N GLU A 452 8.08 -21.97 2.95
CA GLU A 452 9.41 -22.41 3.37
C GLU A 452 9.64 -22.05 4.84
N GLU A 453 9.87 -23.08 5.66
CA GLU A 453 10.36 -22.92 7.03
C GLU A 453 11.56 -23.85 7.22
N SER A 454 12.76 -23.27 7.30
CA SER A 454 14.00 -24.05 7.31
C SER A 454 14.09 -24.98 6.08
N GLU A 455 14.35 -26.29 6.27
CA GLU A 455 14.38 -27.28 5.18
C GLU A 455 13.00 -27.88 4.84
N ARG A 456 11.92 -27.44 5.50
CA ARG A 456 10.58 -28.01 5.32
C ARG A 456 9.74 -27.18 4.36
N LYS A 457 9.04 -27.88 3.46
CA LYS A 457 7.95 -27.30 2.66
C LYS A 457 6.64 -27.40 3.44
N LEU A 458 6.00 -26.26 3.66
CA LEU A 458 4.75 -26.12 4.40
C LEU A 458 3.63 -25.68 3.46
N ARG A 459 2.40 -26.08 3.79
CA ARG A 459 1.22 -25.51 3.15
C ARG A 459 0.89 -24.18 3.80
N VAL A 460 0.57 -23.17 3.02
CA VAL A 460 0.33 -21.82 3.52
C VAL A 460 -1.09 -21.41 3.18
N ARG A 461 -1.77 -20.82 4.16
CA ARG A 461 -3.07 -20.19 3.96
C ARG A 461 -3.13 -18.92 4.79
N TYR A 462 -3.92 -17.95 4.37
CA TYR A 462 -4.33 -16.88 5.26
C TYR A 462 -5.61 -17.24 6.01
N ASP A 463 -5.79 -16.68 7.21
CA ASP A 463 -7.05 -16.73 7.93
C ASP A 463 -8.20 -16.30 7.01
N ARG A 464 -9.18 -17.17 6.79
CA ARG A 464 -10.35 -16.82 5.98
C ARG A 464 -11.29 -15.94 6.78
N SER A 465 -11.97 -15.02 6.09
CA SER A 465 -13.13 -14.34 6.67
C SER A 465 -14.12 -15.38 7.20
N PRO A 466 -14.76 -15.17 8.38
CA PRO A 466 -15.70 -16.10 9.01
C PRO A 466 -16.89 -16.54 8.14
N GLU A 467 -17.10 -15.91 6.98
CA GLU A 467 -18.12 -16.27 5.98
C GLU A 467 -17.78 -17.52 5.15
N VAL A 468 -16.51 -17.91 5.04
CA VAL A 468 -16.09 -19.09 4.28
C VAL A 468 -15.94 -20.28 5.23
N LYS A 469 -17.09 -20.83 5.68
CA LYS A 469 -17.13 -22.06 6.50
C LYS A 469 -17.07 -23.35 5.70
N ASP A 470 -17.06 -23.28 4.37
CA ASP A 470 -17.02 -24.48 3.54
C ASP A 470 -15.57 -24.96 3.35
N GLY A 471 -15.29 -26.12 3.93
CA GLY A 471 -14.02 -26.83 3.93
C GLY A 471 -13.59 -27.42 2.58
N SER A 472 -13.92 -26.77 1.45
CA SER A 472 -13.50 -27.21 0.12
C SER A 472 -12.66 -26.12 -0.55
N GLY A 473 -11.35 -26.30 -0.54
CA GLY A 473 -10.42 -25.47 -1.29
C GLY A 473 -9.12 -25.31 -0.53
N HIS A 474 -8.30 -26.36 -0.48
CA HIS A 474 -6.89 -26.19 -0.13
C HIS A 474 -6.23 -25.42 -1.28
N ASN A 475 -5.90 -24.15 -1.07
CA ASN A 475 -5.12 -23.41 -2.06
C ASN A 475 -3.63 -23.70 -1.79
N ASP A 476 -3.16 -24.83 -2.33
CA ASP A 476 -1.73 -25.16 -2.39
C ASP A 476 -0.99 -24.29 -3.43
N ASN A 477 -1.67 -23.34 -4.08
CA ASN A 477 -1.07 -22.46 -5.07
C ASN A 477 -0.50 -21.20 -4.40
N VAL A 478 0.83 -21.14 -4.34
CA VAL A 478 1.62 -20.01 -3.85
C VAL A 478 1.20 -18.69 -4.51
N GLU A 479 0.82 -18.69 -5.79
CA GLU A 479 0.36 -17.49 -6.49
C GLU A 479 -0.88 -16.87 -5.85
N HIS A 480 -1.82 -17.67 -5.35
CA HIS A 480 -3.00 -17.15 -4.65
C HIS A 480 -2.64 -16.53 -3.29
N VAL A 481 -1.71 -17.15 -2.55
CA VAL A 481 -1.22 -16.61 -1.28
C VAL A 481 -0.49 -15.29 -1.52
N LEU A 482 0.30 -15.20 -2.60
CA LEU A 482 0.98 -13.96 -2.98
C LEU A 482 0.00 -12.87 -3.40
N LEU A 483 -1.08 -13.18 -4.11
CA LEU A 483 -2.14 -12.23 -4.49
C LEU A 483 -2.87 -11.63 -3.29
N GLU A 484 -2.96 -12.38 -2.20
CA GLU A 484 -3.67 -11.97 -0.98
C GLU A 484 -2.87 -10.99 -0.09
N GLY A 485 -1.62 -10.65 -0.43
CA GLY A 485 -0.81 -9.71 0.34
C GLY A 485 -1.10 -8.22 0.04
N SER A 486 -1.02 -7.37 1.08
CA SER A 486 -1.24 -5.91 0.99
C SER A 486 -0.23 -5.19 0.09
N GLU A 487 -0.62 -4.07 -0.53
CA GLU A 487 0.27 -3.18 -1.30
C GLU A 487 1.50 -2.67 -0.50
N LEU A 488 1.40 -2.57 0.83
CA LEU A 488 2.54 -2.23 1.69
C LEU A 488 3.66 -3.27 1.61
N LEU A 489 3.32 -4.52 1.27
CA LEU A 489 4.31 -5.57 1.05
C LEU A 489 5.20 -5.24 -0.15
N ASP A 490 4.64 -4.69 -1.23
CA ASP A 490 5.41 -4.33 -2.42
C ASP A 490 6.52 -3.32 -2.08
N TRP A 491 6.20 -2.34 -1.22
CA TRP A 491 7.16 -1.37 -0.69
C TRP A 491 8.22 -1.99 0.20
N CYS A 492 7.81 -2.89 1.09
CA CYS A 492 8.72 -3.58 1.99
C CYS A 492 9.71 -4.45 1.22
N LEU A 493 9.24 -5.22 0.25
CA LEU A 493 10.08 -6.02 -0.62
C LEU A 493 11.04 -5.15 -1.45
N SER A 494 10.55 -4.01 -1.93
CA SER A 494 11.39 -3.06 -2.68
C SER A 494 12.53 -2.49 -1.85
N LEU A 495 12.27 -2.13 -0.58
CA LEU A 495 13.32 -1.74 0.36
C LEU A 495 14.33 -2.88 0.56
N LEU A 496 13.86 -4.12 0.75
CA LEU A 496 14.74 -5.28 0.91
C LEU A 496 15.63 -5.51 -0.32
N ILE A 497 15.10 -5.37 -1.54
CA ILE A 497 15.91 -5.41 -2.78
C ILE A 497 17.03 -4.36 -2.74
N GLY A 498 16.79 -3.19 -2.16
CA GLY A 498 17.82 -2.16 -2.06
C GLY A 498 18.83 -2.36 -0.92
N VAL A 499 18.42 -3.03 0.16
CA VAL A 499 19.24 -3.15 1.38
C VAL A 499 20.11 -4.41 1.36
N ILE A 500 19.57 -5.56 0.93
CA ILE A 500 20.29 -6.85 0.92
C ILE A 500 21.63 -6.76 0.17
N PRO A 501 21.71 -6.15 -1.03
CA PRO A 501 22.98 -6.02 -1.74
C PRO A 501 24.03 -5.24 -0.96
N SER A 502 23.62 -4.23 -0.18
CA SER A 502 24.55 -3.44 0.65
C SER A 502 25.23 -4.32 1.72
N PHE A 503 24.48 -5.26 2.32
CA PHE A 503 25.05 -6.22 3.28
C PHE A 503 25.94 -7.28 2.61
N ILE A 504 25.60 -7.70 1.38
CA ILE A 504 26.45 -8.62 0.61
C ILE A 504 27.80 -7.98 0.30
N VAL A 505 27.79 -6.70 -0.13
CA VAL A 505 29.02 -5.94 -0.38
C VAL A 505 29.80 -5.69 0.91
N LEU A 506 29.11 -5.40 2.03
CA LEU A 506 29.76 -5.24 3.33
C LEU A 506 30.54 -6.51 3.74
N GLY A 507 30.00 -7.70 3.43
CA GLY A 507 30.66 -8.99 3.67
C GLY A 507 31.98 -9.19 2.91
N CYS A 508 32.29 -8.36 1.90
CA CYS A 508 33.59 -8.36 1.22
C CYS A 508 34.71 -7.66 2.02
N PHE A 509 34.35 -6.87 3.03
CA PHE A 509 35.26 -6.07 3.85
C PHE A 509 35.34 -6.53 5.29
N VAL A 510 34.30 -7.23 5.77
CA VAL A 510 34.11 -7.52 7.19
C VAL A 510 33.66 -8.95 7.39
N LYS A 511 34.11 -9.53 8.51
CA LYS A 511 33.61 -10.79 9.05
C LYS A 511 33.10 -10.57 10.46
N LEU A 512 31.97 -11.20 10.79
CA LEU A 512 31.42 -11.18 12.14
C LEU A 512 31.79 -12.47 12.86
N ASN A 513 32.44 -12.37 14.01
CA ASN A 513 32.75 -13.52 14.88
C ASN A 513 32.01 -13.36 16.21
N ARG A 514 31.32 -14.42 16.65
CA ARG A 514 30.61 -14.44 17.92
C ARG A 514 31.56 -14.77 19.07
N HIS A 515 31.53 -13.97 20.12
CA HIS A 515 32.22 -14.21 21.39
C HIS A 515 31.23 -14.17 22.56
N PRO A 516 31.56 -14.73 23.73
CA PRO A 516 30.69 -14.63 24.91
C PRO A 516 30.39 -13.16 25.27
N GLY A 517 29.12 -12.76 25.12
CA GLY A 517 28.63 -11.41 25.43
C GLY A 517 29.07 -10.31 24.47
N LYS A 518 29.75 -10.63 23.37
CA LYS A 518 30.26 -9.65 22.40
C LYS A 518 30.23 -10.18 20.96
N ILE A 519 30.11 -9.27 20.01
CA ILE A 519 30.33 -9.55 18.58
C ILE A 519 31.61 -8.84 18.17
N GLU A 520 32.54 -9.59 17.58
CA GLU A 520 33.72 -9.03 16.95
C GLU A 520 33.41 -8.75 15.48
N VAL A 521 33.73 -7.53 15.06
CA VAL A 521 33.73 -7.12 13.66
C VAL A 521 35.19 -7.08 13.21
N GLU A 522 35.61 -8.10 12.46
CA GLU A 522 36.96 -8.26 11.93
C GLU A 522 37.06 -7.61 10.54
N PHE A 523 37.95 -6.64 10.37
CA PHE A 523 38.15 -5.96 9.08
C PHE A 523 39.15 -6.74 8.21
N LEU A 524 38.66 -7.38 7.15
CA LEU A 524 39.40 -8.34 6.31
C LEU A 524 40.55 -7.73 5.50
N ARG A 525 40.49 -6.43 5.20
CA ARG A 525 41.46 -5.73 4.34
C ARG A 525 42.33 -4.70 5.07
N SER A 526 42.10 -4.50 6.36
CA SER A 526 42.87 -3.56 7.16
C SER A 526 44.28 -4.06 7.46
N SER A 527 45.29 -3.18 7.30
CA SER A 527 46.68 -3.45 7.72
C SER A 527 47.16 -2.35 8.66
N PRO A 528 47.51 -2.65 9.93
CA PRO A 528 47.41 -3.95 10.59
C PRO A 528 45.95 -4.41 10.78
N SER A 529 45.76 -5.72 10.98
CA SER A 529 44.45 -6.31 11.28
C SER A 529 43.79 -5.56 12.44
N LYS A 530 42.66 -4.92 12.12
CA LYS A 530 41.84 -4.16 13.04
C LYS A 530 40.57 -4.97 13.31
N SER A 531 40.12 -4.95 14.56
CA SER A 531 38.80 -5.44 14.97
C SER A 531 38.15 -4.42 15.88
N ILE A 532 36.82 -4.39 15.91
CA ILE A 532 36.05 -3.75 16.97
C ILE A 532 35.20 -4.79 17.69
N PHE A 533 34.90 -4.55 18.96
CA PHE A 533 34.11 -5.44 19.79
C PHE A 533 32.88 -4.71 20.29
N LEU A 534 31.72 -5.16 19.85
CA LEU A 534 30.44 -4.58 20.22
C LEU A 534 29.79 -5.42 21.31
N PRO A 535 29.14 -4.80 22.31
CA PRO A 535 28.36 -5.55 23.28
C PRO A 535 27.24 -6.30 22.56
N MET A 536 27.02 -7.56 22.92
CA MET A 536 25.91 -8.33 22.37
C MET A 536 24.61 -7.88 23.06
N THR A 537 23.94 -6.89 22.46
CA THR A 537 22.64 -6.37 22.91
C THR A 537 21.47 -7.02 22.17
N LEU A 538 21.75 -7.76 21.09
CA LEU A 538 20.75 -8.39 20.23
C LEU A 538 20.50 -9.84 20.68
N GLU A 539 19.22 -10.22 20.78
CA GLU A 539 18.79 -11.57 21.18
C GLU A 539 19.01 -12.63 20.06
N SER A 540 19.05 -12.21 18.80
CA SER A 540 19.23 -13.06 17.62
C SER A 540 20.71 -13.28 17.26
N ASP A 541 21.04 -14.45 16.70
CA ASP A 541 22.40 -14.72 16.21
C ASP A 541 22.64 -14.04 14.85
N VAL A 542 22.94 -12.75 14.90
CA VAL A 542 23.24 -11.92 13.73
C VAL A 542 24.40 -12.50 12.89
N THR A 543 25.28 -13.30 13.48
CA THR A 543 26.42 -13.89 12.76
C THR A 543 26.00 -15.00 11.79
N GLU A 544 24.91 -15.72 12.07
CA GLU A 544 24.36 -16.73 11.14
C GLU A 544 23.65 -16.07 9.96
N VAL A 545 23.09 -14.88 10.17
CA VAL A 545 22.37 -14.09 9.15
C VAL A 545 23.35 -13.36 8.23
N PHE A 546 24.50 -12.93 8.75
CA PHE A 546 25.57 -12.30 7.96
C PHE A 546 26.41 -13.33 7.18
N ASP A 547 25.71 -14.23 6.48
CA ASP A 547 26.30 -15.21 5.58
C ASP A 547 25.94 -14.85 4.13
N ARG A 548 26.94 -14.90 3.25
CA ARG A 548 26.76 -14.54 1.84
C ARG A 548 25.73 -15.42 1.14
N LYS A 549 25.73 -16.74 1.40
CA LYS A 549 24.78 -17.65 0.74
C LYS A 549 23.35 -17.36 1.22
N TRP A 550 23.19 -17.13 2.53
CA TRP A 550 21.91 -16.76 3.11
C TRP A 550 21.38 -15.44 2.54
N LEU A 551 22.21 -14.40 2.47
CA LEU A 551 21.82 -13.09 1.92
C LEU A 551 21.44 -13.17 0.43
N VAL A 552 22.20 -13.92 -0.38
CA VAL A 552 21.87 -14.12 -1.80
C VAL A 552 20.54 -14.87 -1.95
N ALA A 553 20.33 -15.94 -1.17
CA ALA A 553 19.06 -16.67 -1.19
C ALA A 553 17.88 -15.78 -0.75
N CYS A 554 18.08 -14.89 0.22
CA CYS A 554 17.09 -13.88 0.59
C CYS A 554 16.77 -12.94 -0.57
N PHE A 555 17.79 -12.39 -1.24
CA PHE A 555 17.62 -11.49 -2.38
C PHE A 555 16.80 -12.15 -3.50
N GLU A 556 17.15 -13.38 -3.87
CA GLU A 556 16.48 -14.13 -4.93
C GLU A 556 14.99 -14.35 -4.60
N LYS A 557 14.67 -14.69 -3.35
CA LYS A 557 13.30 -14.90 -2.90
C LYS A 557 12.50 -13.60 -2.84
N VAL A 558 13.07 -12.52 -2.31
CA VAL A 558 12.44 -11.18 -2.33
C VAL A 558 12.15 -10.78 -3.77
N ALA A 559 13.12 -10.96 -4.67
CA ALA A 559 12.99 -10.66 -6.09
C ALA A 559 11.89 -11.50 -6.76
N TYR A 560 11.85 -12.80 -6.48
CA TYR A 560 10.81 -13.70 -6.98
C TYR A 560 9.42 -13.24 -6.55
N VAL A 561 9.22 -13.01 -5.25
CA VAL A 561 7.90 -12.63 -4.71
C VAL A 561 7.44 -11.28 -5.25
N LEU A 562 8.33 -10.28 -5.29
CA LEU A 562 8.00 -8.97 -5.83
C LEU A 562 7.65 -9.04 -7.33
N LYS A 563 8.43 -9.77 -8.13
CA LYS A 563 8.14 -9.95 -9.56
C LYS A 563 6.80 -10.65 -9.78
N ALA A 564 6.54 -11.74 -9.06
CA ALA A 564 5.28 -12.48 -9.16
C ALA A 564 4.08 -11.56 -8.86
N ARG A 565 4.15 -10.79 -7.78
CA ARG A 565 3.08 -9.86 -7.39
C ARG A 565 2.85 -8.75 -8.42
N LEU A 566 3.91 -8.19 -9.00
CA LEU A 566 3.81 -7.15 -10.02
C LEU A 566 3.33 -7.68 -11.37
N GLN A 567 3.64 -8.93 -11.72
CA GLN A 567 3.20 -9.59 -12.95
C GLN A 567 1.73 -10.02 -12.90
N CYS A 568 1.16 -10.24 -11.72
CA CYS A 568 -0.26 -10.52 -11.56
C CYS A 568 -1.18 -9.30 -11.75
N GLY A 569 -0.63 -8.08 -11.86
CA GLY A 569 -1.40 -6.87 -12.15
C GLY A 569 -1.56 -6.62 -13.66
N ALA A 570 -2.55 -5.81 -14.05
CA ALA A 570 -2.77 -5.40 -15.45
C ALA A 570 -1.59 -4.60 -16.04
N THR A 571 -0.81 -3.94 -15.17
CA THR A 571 0.35 -3.12 -15.49
C THR A 571 1.61 -3.84 -15.02
N ALA A 572 2.19 -4.67 -15.90
CA ALA A 572 3.51 -5.20 -15.64
C ALA A 572 4.49 -4.04 -15.45
N GLN A 573 5.05 -3.90 -14.24
CA GLN A 573 6.05 -2.89 -13.92
C GLN A 573 7.42 -3.29 -14.50
N THR A 574 7.51 -3.37 -15.83
CA THR A 574 8.66 -3.88 -16.57
C THR A 574 9.95 -3.18 -16.15
N ALA A 575 9.90 -1.86 -15.90
CA ALA A 575 11.02 -1.10 -15.38
C ALA A 575 11.52 -1.63 -14.03
N THR A 576 10.62 -1.89 -13.08
CA THR A 576 10.97 -2.50 -11.77
C THR A 576 11.60 -3.88 -11.96
N VAL A 577 11.02 -4.73 -12.81
CA VAL A 577 11.56 -6.08 -13.09
C VAL A 577 12.97 -5.99 -13.68
N THR A 578 13.17 -5.13 -14.68
CA THR A 578 14.49 -4.86 -15.28
C THR A 578 15.48 -4.33 -14.24
N ASN A 579 15.05 -3.43 -13.36
CA ASN A 579 15.90 -2.86 -12.32
C ASN A 579 16.34 -3.92 -11.30
N ILE A 580 15.47 -4.85 -10.89
CA ILE A 580 15.86 -5.98 -10.03
C ILE A 580 16.97 -6.83 -10.68
N HIS A 581 16.87 -7.10 -11.99
CA HIS A 581 17.91 -7.83 -12.70
C HIS A 581 19.23 -7.06 -12.77
N ARG A 582 19.18 -5.74 -12.99
CA ARG A 582 20.37 -4.87 -12.97
C ARG A 582 21.05 -4.90 -11.60
N VAL A 583 20.29 -4.78 -10.51
CA VAL A 583 20.81 -4.87 -9.14
C VAL A 583 21.55 -6.19 -8.91
N GLY A 584 20.95 -7.32 -9.32
CA GLY A 584 21.60 -8.63 -9.21
C GLY A 584 22.92 -8.73 -9.98
N HIS A 585 22.94 -8.30 -11.25
CA HIS A 585 24.15 -8.30 -12.07
C HIS A 585 25.25 -7.41 -11.48
N PHE A 586 24.90 -6.21 -11.01
CA PHE A 586 25.88 -5.31 -10.38
C PHE A 586 26.48 -5.92 -9.13
N MET A 587 25.67 -6.59 -8.31
CA MET A 587 26.15 -7.25 -7.10
C MET A 587 27.15 -8.37 -7.43
N GLU A 588 26.89 -9.18 -8.46
CA GLU A 588 27.83 -10.19 -8.94
C GLU A 588 29.17 -9.57 -9.37
N GLU A 589 29.13 -8.47 -10.12
CA GLU A 589 30.33 -7.78 -10.60
C GLU A 589 31.16 -7.18 -9.45
N ILE A 590 30.53 -6.52 -8.48
CA ILE A 590 31.21 -5.98 -7.29
C ILE A 590 31.90 -7.10 -6.52
N VAL A 591 31.18 -8.19 -6.26
CA VAL A 591 31.71 -9.28 -5.46
C VAL A 591 32.82 -10.03 -6.19
N GLN A 592 32.78 -10.14 -7.53
CA GLN A 592 33.89 -10.70 -8.32
C GLN A 592 35.13 -9.80 -8.35
N ARG A 593 34.95 -8.48 -8.33
CA ARG A 593 36.07 -7.52 -8.29
C ARG A 593 36.72 -7.44 -6.92
N LEU A 594 35.90 -7.58 -5.87
CA LEU A 594 36.34 -7.44 -4.49
C LEU A 594 36.80 -8.77 -3.89
N GLY A 595 36.03 -9.85 -4.04
CA GLY A 595 36.35 -11.18 -3.49
C GLY A 595 37.51 -11.84 -4.21
#